data_AF-A0A2J7Q094-F1
#
_entry.id   AF-A0A2J7Q094-F1
#
_cell.length_a   1.000
_cell.length_b   1.000
_cell.length_c   1.000
_cell.angle_alpha   90.00
_cell.angle_beta   90.00
_cell.angle_gamma   90.00
#
_symmetry.space_group_name_H-M   'P 1'
#
loop_
_entity.id
_entity.type
_entity.pdbx_description
1 polymer ?
#
loop_
_entity_poly.entity_id
_entity_poly.type
_entity_poly.pdbx_seq_one_letter_code
_entity_poly.pdbx_strand_id
1 'polypeptide(L)'
;MSTSRNSDVIEKVRTLIMEDCRLATHEVTDEEVGISRGSANTILTEDLGTRRVTAKFVPKLLSPEQQQLRLEFALDMMDLDLAPADFILFPRIKTALKGRRFESFQAIQAAVTTSLNEVPVEAFEGAYRAWESRWKKCIDAHGQYFEEY
;
A
#
# COMPACT_ATOMS: atom_id res chain seq x y z
N MET A 1 -19.32 36.89 -9.58
CA MET A 1 -18.38 36.17 -8.68
C MET A 1 -18.92 34.77 -8.47
N SER A 2 -18.11 33.74 -8.73
CA SER A 2 -18.54 32.35 -8.53
C SER A 2 -18.64 32.07 -7.03
N THR A 3 -19.76 31.53 -6.57
CA THR A 3 -20.02 31.27 -5.14
C THR A 3 -19.00 30.33 -4.49
N SER A 4 -18.28 29.53 -5.29
CA SER A 4 -17.30 28.54 -4.84
C SER A 4 -15.85 29.06 -4.69
N ARG A 5 -15.52 30.27 -5.17
CA ARG A 5 -14.18 30.88 -5.08
C ARG A 5 -14.28 32.27 -4.48
N ASN A 6 -14.78 32.36 -3.24
CA ASN A 6 -14.74 33.58 -2.45
C ASN A 6 -13.52 33.55 -1.50
N SER A 7 -13.13 34.72 -0.97
CA SER A 7 -11.99 34.83 -0.06
C SER A 7 -12.16 33.98 1.20
N ASP A 8 -13.39 33.87 1.70
CA ASP A 8 -13.69 33.15 2.93
C ASP A 8 -13.48 31.63 2.80
N VAL A 9 -13.88 31.05 1.66
CA VAL A 9 -13.70 29.63 1.33
C VAL A 9 -12.22 29.33 1.09
N ILE A 10 -11.50 30.22 0.40
CA ILE A 10 -10.05 30.05 0.19
C ILE A 10 -9.32 30.01 1.53
N GLU A 11 -9.64 30.91 2.46
CA GLU A 11 -8.99 30.94 3.78
C GLU A 11 -9.40 29.75 4.65
N LYS A 12 -10.66 29.29 4.57
CA LYS A 12 -11.09 28.04 5.23
C LYS A 12 -10.30 26.82 4.73
N VAL A 13 -10.20 26.67 3.41
CA VAL A 13 -9.43 25.58 2.79
C VAL A 13 -7.96 25.66 3.19
N ARG A 14 -7.39 26.88 3.24
CA ARG A 14 -6.01 27.11 3.68
C ARG A 14 -5.79 26.66 5.12
N THR A 15 -6.69 27.04 6.04
CA THR A 15 -6.61 26.65 7.45
C THR A 15 -6.65 25.13 7.60
N LEU A 16 -7.60 24.45 6.95
CA LEU A 16 -7.72 22.99 6.98
C LEU A 16 -6.43 22.28 6.53
N ILE A 17 -5.79 22.77 5.47
CA ILE A 17 -4.55 22.17 4.96
C ILE A 17 -3.34 22.46 5.85
N MET A 18 -3.32 23.65 6.47
CA MET A 18 -2.26 23.99 7.43
C MET A 18 -2.39 23.19 8.73
N GLU A 19 -3.61 22.82 9.13
CA GLU A 19 -3.88 21.93 10.25
C GLU A 19 -3.53 20.47 9.93
N ASP A 20 -3.98 19.95 8.79
CA ASP A 20 -3.60 18.62 8.30
C ASP A 20 -3.40 18.58 6.79
N CYS A 21 -2.16 18.39 6.36
CA CYS A 21 -1.79 18.29 4.95
C CYS A 21 -2.10 16.92 4.31
N ARG A 22 -2.60 15.94 5.10
CA ARG A 22 -2.92 14.57 4.65
C ARG A 22 -4.39 14.36 4.29
N LEU A 23 -5.21 15.40 4.43
CA LEU A 23 -6.63 15.34 4.09
C LEU A 23 -6.84 14.86 2.65
N ALA A 24 -7.69 13.86 2.51
CA ALA A 24 -8.19 13.39 1.24
C ALA A 24 -9.11 14.45 0.61
N THR A 25 -9.18 14.44 -0.72
CA THR A 25 -9.94 15.46 -1.46
C THR A 25 -11.42 15.52 -1.08
N HIS A 26 -12.01 14.43 -0.57
CA HIS A 26 -13.40 14.42 -0.12
C HIS A 26 -13.61 15.17 1.21
N GLU A 27 -12.61 15.14 2.10
CA GLU A 27 -12.62 15.84 3.39
C GLU A 27 -12.46 17.36 3.19
N VAL A 28 -11.74 17.78 2.14
CA VAL A 28 -11.65 19.20 1.74
C VAL A 28 -12.95 19.69 1.08
N THR A 29 -13.73 18.78 0.49
CA THR A 29 -15.02 19.08 -0.16
C THR A 29 -16.21 18.80 0.73
N ASP A 30 -15.99 18.63 2.03
CA ASP A 30 -17.05 18.33 3.00
C ASP A 30 -18.10 19.45 3.04
N GLU A 31 -19.30 19.15 3.55
CA GLU A 31 -20.44 20.07 3.65
C GLU A 31 -20.09 21.37 4.38
N GLU A 32 -19.11 21.35 5.29
CA GLU A 32 -18.64 22.55 6.00
C GLU A 32 -17.96 23.60 5.11
N VAL A 33 -17.25 23.16 4.07
CA VAL A 33 -16.64 24.03 3.05
C VAL A 33 -17.58 24.19 1.85
N GLY A 34 -18.36 23.15 1.55
CA GLY A 34 -19.46 23.20 0.58
C GLY A 34 -19.03 23.42 -0.87
N ILE A 35 -17.82 22.97 -1.24
CA ILE A 35 -17.26 23.15 -2.59
C ILE A 35 -17.14 21.87 -3.38
N SER A 36 -17.32 21.97 -4.69
CA SER A 36 -17.09 20.83 -5.58
C SER A 36 -15.61 20.41 -5.59
N ARG A 37 -15.35 19.13 -5.86
CA ARG A 37 -13.99 18.59 -6.05
C ARG A 37 -13.17 19.37 -7.09
N GLY A 38 -13.82 19.82 -8.16
CA GLY A 38 -13.18 20.64 -9.19
C GLY A 38 -12.70 21.97 -8.59
N SER A 39 -13.58 22.66 -7.87
CA SER A 39 -13.26 23.93 -7.21
C SER A 39 -12.18 23.77 -6.14
N ALA A 40 -12.23 22.72 -5.32
CA ALA A 40 -11.19 22.41 -4.35
C ALA A 40 -9.82 22.23 -5.00
N ASN A 41 -9.74 21.44 -6.08
CA ASN A 41 -8.48 21.28 -6.83
C ASN A 41 -7.96 22.62 -7.36
N THR A 42 -8.83 23.44 -7.93
CA THR A 42 -8.42 24.73 -8.47
C THR A 42 -7.94 25.70 -7.38
N ILE A 43 -8.61 25.73 -6.22
CA ILE A 43 -8.17 26.53 -5.06
C ILE A 43 -6.81 26.06 -4.56
N LEU A 44 -6.64 24.75 -4.41
CA LEU A 44 -5.37 24.14 -3.99
C LEU A 44 -4.22 24.52 -4.90
N THR A 45 -4.40 24.43 -6.22
CA THR A 45 -3.30 24.58 -7.19
C THR A 45 -3.09 26.02 -7.67
N GLU A 46 -4.16 26.76 -7.94
CA GLU A 46 -4.08 28.12 -8.51
C GLU A 46 -4.05 29.20 -7.43
N ASP A 47 -4.91 29.10 -6.41
CA ASP A 47 -5.06 30.16 -5.41
C ASP A 47 -4.04 30.02 -4.27
N LEU A 48 -3.85 28.79 -3.77
CA LEU A 48 -2.92 28.50 -2.67
C LEU A 48 -1.53 28.03 -3.13
N GLY A 49 -1.36 27.72 -4.42
CA GLY A 49 -0.08 27.26 -4.98
C GLY A 49 0.42 25.94 -4.40
N THR A 50 -0.44 25.16 -3.76
CA THR A 50 -0.06 23.89 -3.13
C THR A 50 0.14 22.81 -4.17
N ARG A 51 1.13 21.94 -3.93
CA ARG A 51 1.44 20.81 -4.80
C ARG A 51 1.26 19.51 -4.03
N ARG A 52 0.49 18.58 -4.59
CA ARG A 52 0.33 17.24 -4.00
C ARG A 52 1.67 16.52 -3.96
N VAL A 53 2.14 16.20 -2.75
CA VAL A 53 3.32 15.37 -2.54
C VAL A 53 2.87 13.94 -2.24
N THR A 54 2.99 13.04 -3.22
CA THR A 54 2.84 11.60 -2.99
C THR A 54 4.14 11.03 -2.46
N ALA A 55 4.24 10.81 -1.14
CA ALA A 55 5.35 10.05 -0.58
C ALA A 55 5.16 8.55 -0.84
N LYS A 56 5.70 8.05 -1.96
CA LYS A 56 6.06 6.62 -2.06
C LYS A 56 7.45 6.44 -1.45
N PHE A 57 7.60 6.69 -0.16
CA PHE A 57 8.84 6.40 0.55
C PHE A 57 8.59 5.18 1.44
N VAL A 58 9.23 4.06 1.07
CA VAL A 58 9.64 3.05 2.04
C VAL A 58 11.02 3.52 2.51
N PRO A 59 11.17 4.08 3.72
CA PRO A 59 12.48 4.52 4.19
C PRO A 59 13.41 3.30 4.21
N LYS A 60 14.44 3.31 3.35
CA LYS A 60 15.49 2.27 3.35
C LYS A 60 16.40 2.38 4.59
N LEU A 61 16.33 3.51 5.29
CA LEU A 61 17.00 3.75 6.56
C LEU A 61 16.03 3.39 7.69
N LEU A 62 16.28 2.24 8.31
CA LEU A 62 15.52 1.74 9.46
C LEU A 62 16.16 2.28 10.76
N SER A 63 15.34 2.69 11.72
CA SER A 63 15.83 2.95 13.09
C SER A 63 16.40 1.68 13.72
N PRO A 64 17.28 1.77 14.73
CA PRO A 64 17.78 0.61 15.44
C PRO A 64 16.65 -0.28 16.00
N GLU A 65 15.57 0.30 16.55
CA GLU A 65 14.43 -0.49 17.04
C GLU A 65 13.71 -1.23 15.91
N GLN A 66 13.59 -0.60 14.73
CA GLN A 66 12.96 -1.24 13.57
C GLN A 66 13.81 -2.40 13.01
N GLN A 67 15.14 -2.27 13.02
CA GLN A 67 16.05 -3.36 12.64
C GLN A 67 15.92 -4.53 13.63
N GLN A 68 15.92 -4.22 14.93
CA GLN A 68 15.78 -5.23 15.98
C GLN A 68 14.44 -5.97 15.88
N LEU A 69 13.33 -5.26 15.72
CA LEU A 69 12.01 -5.87 15.56
C LEU A 69 11.95 -6.78 14.32
N ARG A 70 12.61 -6.38 13.22
CA ARG A 70 12.71 -7.22 12.01
C ARG A 70 13.55 -8.46 12.23
N LEU A 71 14.65 -8.35 12.98
CA LEU A 71 15.49 -9.49 13.32
C LEU A 71 14.75 -10.48 14.23
N GLU A 72 14.09 -9.98 15.28
CA GLU A 72 13.28 -10.80 16.20
C GLU A 72 12.16 -11.51 15.45
N PHE A 73 11.43 -10.79 14.60
CA PHE A 73 10.38 -11.40 13.79
C PHE A 73 10.94 -12.40 12.79
N ALA A 74 12.10 -12.14 12.17
CA ALA A 74 12.73 -13.07 11.25
C ALA A 74 13.16 -14.38 11.92
N LEU A 75 13.62 -14.30 13.18
CA LEU A 75 13.98 -15.47 13.99
C LEU A 75 12.72 -16.25 14.40
N ASP A 76 11.69 -15.56 14.90
CA ASP A 76 10.42 -16.18 15.30
C ASP A 76 9.73 -16.87 14.10
N MET A 77 9.71 -16.21 12.93
CA MET A 77 9.19 -16.83 11.71
C MET A 77 10.07 -17.94 11.17
N MET A 78 11.35 -18.03 11.53
CA MET A 78 12.17 -19.19 11.13
C MET A 78 11.79 -20.43 11.95
N ASP A 79 11.36 -20.23 13.20
CA ASP A 79 10.93 -21.29 14.12
C ASP A 79 9.45 -21.65 13.96
N LEU A 80 8.63 -20.72 13.46
CA LEU A 80 7.22 -20.92 13.15
C LEU A 80 7.06 -21.29 11.66
N ASP A 81 6.50 -22.46 11.36
CA ASP A 81 6.11 -22.92 10.00
C ASP A 81 4.99 -22.07 9.34
N LEU A 82 4.89 -20.78 9.69
CA LEU A 82 3.78 -19.91 9.34
C LEU A 82 4.09 -19.08 8.08
N ALA A 83 3.32 -19.43 7.05
CA ALA A 83 2.93 -18.66 5.85
C ALA A 83 3.88 -18.58 4.63
N PRO A 84 4.31 -19.73 4.06
CA PRO A 84 4.75 -19.80 2.65
C PRO A 84 3.68 -19.33 1.64
N ALA A 85 2.41 -19.37 2.05
CA ALA A 85 1.28 -18.96 1.22
C ALA A 85 1.36 -17.48 0.79
N ASP A 86 1.88 -16.59 1.64
CA ASP A 86 2.05 -15.18 1.32
C ASP A 86 3.08 -14.95 0.21
N PHE A 87 4.04 -15.85 0.07
CA PHE A 87 5.13 -15.75 -0.90
C PHE A 87 4.77 -16.30 -2.28
N ILE A 88 3.88 -17.30 -2.34
CA ILE A 88 3.58 -17.98 -3.61
C ILE A 88 2.10 -17.97 -3.96
N LEU A 89 1.23 -18.36 -3.03
CA LEU A 89 -0.21 -18.51 -3.30
C LEU A 89 -0.84 -17.18 -3.68
N PHE A 90 -0.72 -16.16 -2.82
CA PHE A 90 -1.39 -14.88 -3.07
C PHE A 90 -0.82 -14.13 -4.27
N PRO A 91 0.52 -14.05 -4.48
CA PRO A 91 1.07 -13.43 -5.69
C PRO A 91 0.59 -14.12 -6.97
N ARG A 92 0.51 -15.45 -6.99
CA ARG A 92 0.00 -16.20 -8.15
C ARG A 92 -1.48 -15.96 -8.41
N ILE A 93 -2.33 -16.07 -7.38
CA ILE A 93 -3.76 -15.77 -7.51
C ILE A 93 -3.95 -14.33 -7.97
N LYS A 94 -3.28 -13.36 -7.35
CA LYS A 94 -3.35 -11.95 -7.75
C LYS A 94 -2.94 -11.75 -9.20
N THR A 95 -1.88 -12.42 -9.66
CA THR A 95 -1.41 -12.34 -11.04
C THR A 95 -2.40 -12.97 -12.01
N ALA A 96 -2.94 -14.15 -11.67
CA ALA A 96 -3.93 -14.82 -12.49
C ALA A 96 -5.19 -13.96 -12.64
N LEU A 97 -5.68 -13.35 -11.56
CA LEU A 97 -6.89 -12.52 -11.57
C LEU A 97 -6.67 -11.10 -12.11
N LYS A 98 -5.40 -10.65 -12.24
CA LYS A 98 -5.08 -9.28 -12.61
C LYS A 98 -5.70 -8.90 -13.95
N GLY A 99 -6.44 -7.79 -13.97
CA GLY A 99 -7.04 -7.23 -15.18
C GLY A 99 -8.30 -7.97 -15.68
N ARG A 100 -8.74 -9.04 -15.01
CA ARG A 100 -10.00 -9.72 -15.32
C ARG A 100 -11.16 -9.06 -14.56
N ARG A 101 -12.31 -8.94 -15.22
CA ARG A 101 -13.59 -8.59 -14.57
C ARG A 101 -14.43 -9.85 -14.44
N PHE A 102 -15.11 -9.96 -13.31
CA PHE A 102 -15.99 -11.09 -13.02
C PHE A 102 -17.38 -10.55 -12.70
N GLU A 103 -18.38 -11.08 -13.38
CA GLU A 103 -19.78 -10.64 -13.24
C GLU A 103 -20.47 -11.27 -12.03
N SER A 104 -19.85 -12.27 -11.39
CA SER A 104 -20.42 -12.95 -10.23
C SER A 104 -19.35 -13.49 -9.27
N PHE A 105 -19.77 -13.69 -8.03
CA PHE A 105 -18.94 -14.33 -7.00
C PHE A 105 -18.52 -15.75 -7.40
N GLN A 106 -19.44 -16.52 -8.00
CA GLN A 106 -19.16 -17.88 -8.48
C GLN A 106 -18.07 -17.89 -9.56
N ALA A 107 -18.07 -16.90 -10.45
CA ALA A 107 -17.02 -16.77 -11.47
C ALA A 107 -15.64 -16.49 -10.84
N ILE A 108 -15.60 -15.69 -9.77
CA ILE A 108 -14.37 -15.46 -8.99
C ILE A 108 -13.91 -16.76 -8.31
N GLN A 109 -14.81 -17.46 -7.62
CA GLN A 109 -14.48 -18.72 -6.95
C GLN A 109 -13.95 -19.77 -7.92
N ALA A 110 -14.57 -19.92 -9.10
CA ALA A 110 -14.12 -20.83 -10.13
C ALA A 110 -12.70 -20.45 -10.62
N ALA A 111 -12.46 -19.17 -10.91
CA ALA A 111 -11.16 -18.70 -11.37
C ALA A 111 -10.05 -18.89 -10.31
N VAL A 112 -10.36 -18.62 -9.04
CA VAL A 112 -9.43 -18.87 -7.92
C VAL A 112 -9.16 -20.37 -7.78
N THR A 113 -10.20 -21.20 -7.80
CA THR A 113 -10.08 -22.67 -7.68
C THR A 113 -9.23 -23.25 -8.81
N THR A 114 -9.45 -22.82 -10.06
CA THR A 114 -8.62 -23.22 -11.20
C THR A 114 -7.16 -22.80 -10.98
N SER A 115 -6.92 -21.55 -10.58
CA SER A 115 -5.56 -21.05 -10.34
C SER A 115 -4.83 -21.80 -9.23
N LEU A 116 -5.56 -22.27 -8.21
CA LEU A 116 -5.02 -23.08 -7.12
C LEU A 116 -4.67 -24.50 -7.58
N ASN A 117 -5.55 -25.13 -8.35
CA ASN A 117 -5.36 -26.50 -8.85
C ASN A 117 -4.22 -26.60 -9.87
N GLU A 118 -3.89 -25.50 -10.55
CA GLU A 118 -2.75 -25.42 -11.47
C GLU A 118 -1.39 -25.30 -10.75
N VAL A 119 -1.37 -25.15 -9.42
CA VAL A 119 -0.11 -25.05 -8.66
C VAL A 119 0.52 -26.43 -8.51
N PRO A 120 1.70 -26.69 -9.10
CA PRO A 120 2.38 -27.97 -8.96
C PRO A 120 2.98 -28.11 -7.57
N VAL A 121 3.14 -29.34 -7.07
CA VAL A 121 3.66 -29.63 -5.73
C VAL A 121 5.07 -29.05 -5.53
N GLU A 122 5.90 -29.11 -6.57
CA GLU A 122 7.26 -28.61 -6.58
C GLU A 122 7.32 -27.08 -6.38
N ALA A 123 6.25 -26.36 -6.73
CA ALA A 123 6.17 -24.93 -6.45
C ALA A 123 6.08 -24.65 -4.95
N PHE A 124 5.49 -25.55 -4.15
CA PHE A 124 5.47 -25.41 -2.69
C PHE A 124 6.88 -25.58 -2.12
N GLU A 125 7.64 -26.58 -2.57
CA GLU A 125 9.04 -26.73 -2.14
C GLU A 125 9.88 -25.49 -2.48
N GLY A 126 9.69 -24.94 -3.69
CA GLY A 126 10.30 -23.66 -4.07
C GLY A 126 9.88 -22.50 -3.16
N ALA A 127 8.62 -22.46 -2.71
CA ALA A 127 8.11 -21.47 -1.76
C ALA A 127 8.87 -21.52 -0.44
N TYR A 128 8.98 -22.72 0.14
CA TYR A 128 9.65 -22.92 1.43
C TYR A 128 11.12 -22.54 1.35
N ARG A 129 11.82 -22.95 0.27
CA ARG A 129 13.24 -22.57 0.07
C ARG A 129 13.41 -21.06 -0.08
N ALA A 130 12.53 -20.39 -0.82
CA ALA A 130 12.58 -18.94 -1.01
C ALA A 130 12.26 -18.18 0.29
N TRP A 131 11.28 -18.67 1.06
CA TRP A 131 10.91 -18.15 2.37
C TRP A 131 12.07 -18.27 3.37
N GLU A 132 12.64 -19.46 3.52
CA GLU A 132 13.81 -19.71 4.37
C GLU A 132 14.99 -18.82 3.96
N SER A 133 15.29 -18.75 2.66
CA SER A 133 16.36 -17.90 2.14
C SER A 133 16.15 -16.42 2.49
N ARG A 134 14.92 -15.92 2.39
CA ARG A 134 14.61 -14.51 2.67
C ARG A 134 14.80 -14.17 4.14
N TRP A 135 14.35 -15.03 5.06
CA TRP A 135 14.53 -14.79 6.50
C TRP A 135 15.98 -14.94 6.90
N LYS A 136 16.70 -15.92 6.35
CA LYS A 136 18.15 -16.07 6.54
C LYS A 136 18.89 -14.80 6.12
N LYS A 137 18.58 -14.24 4.94
CA LYS A 137 19.15 -12.94 4.50
C LYS A 137 18.82 -11.79 5.46
N CYS A 138 17.62 -11.77 6.04
CA CYS A 138 17.25 -10.76 7.04
C CYS A 138 18.06 -10.92 8.34
N ILE A 139 18.29 -12.15 8.78
CA ILE A 139 19.11 -12.49 9.95
C ILE A 139 20.57 -12.10 9.70
N ASP A 140 21.14 -12.51 8.56
CA ASP A 140 22.51 -12.19 8.14
C ASP A 140 22.72 -10.66 8.00
N ALA A 141 21.68 -9.93 7.62
CA ALA A 141 21.67 -8.47 7.54
C ALA A 141 21.34 -7.78 8.88
N HIS A 142 21.20 -8.52 9.99
CA HIS A 142 20.80 -8.00 11.30
C HIS A 142 19.53 -7.11 11.24
N GLY A 143 18.55 -7.53 10.45
CA GLY A 143 17.27 -6.82 10.29
C GLY A 143 17.31 -5.67 9.28
N GLN A 144 18.46 -5.36 8.67
CA GLN A 144 18.56 -4.35 7.61
C GLN A 144 17.90 -4.80 6.31
N TYR A 145 17.55 -3.83 5.45
CA TYR A 145 17.15 -4.15 4.08
C TYR A 145 18.35 -4.63 3.28
N PHE A 146 18.12 -5.63 2.42
CA PHE A 146 19.09 -6.17 1.49
C PHE A 146 18.52 -6.10 0.07
N GLU A 147 19.39 -5.82 -0.90
CA GLU A 147 19.06 -5.85 -2.34
C GLU A 147 19.76 -7.04 -2.99
N GLU A 148 19.05 -7.72 -3.89
CA GLU A 148 19.67 -8.72 -4.79
C GLU A 148 20.19 -7.96 -6.02
N TYR A 149 21.50 -7.94 -6.22
CA TYR A 149 22.15 -7.44 -7.44
C TYR A 149 22.21 -8.53 -8.51
#